data_AF-A0A936VUT3-F1
#
_entry.id   AF-A0A936VUT3-F1
#
_cell.length_a   1.000
_cell.length_b   1.000
_cell.length_c   1.000
_cell.angle_alpha   90.00
_cell.angle_beta   90.00
_cell.angle_gamma   90.00
#
_symmetry.space_group_name_H-M   'P 1'
#
loop_
_entity.id
_entity.type
_entity.pdbx_description
1 polymer ?
#
loop_
_entity_poly.entity_id
_entity_poly.type
_entity_poly.pdbx_seq_one_letter_code
_entity_poly.pdbx_strand_id
1 'polypeptide(L)'
;MKKLIAIILPLFVFVFACKNVEQFRKPIESLSADWEKASTSFTDAGTLVGSVQSSIAGLKDSLTIDPKLKLDATKLKLIDSLKTSFAGNMDGLTSLAGKFASLAANWQDGTAKLAALKDGLTTGKLDASALTQIEGLKSMLTETSSATTMITESANTSKTQAMAIYDAFKAAIAKK
;
A
#
# COMPACT_ATOMS: atom_id res chain seq x y z
N MET A 1 -64.67 -36.64 4.64
CA MET A 1 -64.86 -35.55 3.66
C MET A 1 -63.93 -34.41 4.01
N LYS A 2 -63.17 -33.96 3.02
CA LYS A 2 -62.22 -32.84 2.99
C LYS A 2 -62.74 -31.63 3.77
N LYS A 3 -61.89 -30.92 4.54
CA LYS A 3 -61.67 -29.46 4.42
C LYS A 3 -60.27 -29.09 4.93
N LEU A 4 -59.48 -28.61 3.97
CA LEU A 4 -58.20 -27.92 4.13
C LEU A 4 -58.38 -26.68 5.01
N ILE A 5 -57.54 -26.52 6.03
CA ILE A 5 -57.27 -25.22 6.65
C ILE A 5 -55.87 -24.79 6.21
N ALA A 6 -55.84 -23.59 5.67
CA ALA A 6 -54.79 -22.96 4.91
C ALA A 6 -53.45 -22.90 5.66
N ILE A 7 -52.41 -23.37 4.98
CA ILE A 7 -51.03 -22.93 5.17
C ILE A 7 -50.99 -21.47 4.67
N ILE A 8 -51.17 -20.52 5.58
CA ILE A 8 -50.91 -19.11 5.30
C ILE A 8 -49.39 -18.93 5.37
N LEU A 9 -48.81 -18.71 4.19
CA LEU A 9 -47.40 -18.52 3.93
C LEU A 9 -46.74 -17.50 4.88
N PRO A 10 -45.46 -17.71 5.26
CA PRO A 10 -44.62 -16.70 5.89
C PRO A 10 -44.11 -15.67 4.84
N LEU A 11 -45.01 -15.03 4.10
CA LEU A 11 -44.67 -14.02 3.08
C LEU A 11 -44.40 -12.62 3.64
N PHE A 12 -44.77 -12.36 4.90
CA PHE A 12 -44.57 -11.04 5.53
C PHE A 12 -43.16 -10.80 6.07
N VAL A 13 -42.29 -11.81 6.13
CA VAL A 13 -40.89 -11.63 6.56
C VAL A 13 -39.99 -11.15 5.41
N PHE A 14 -40.40 -11.33 4.15
CA PHE A 14 -39.59 -10.95 2.99
C PHE A 14 -39.64 -9.47 2.61
N VAL A 15 -40.71 -8.74 2.99
CA VAL A 15 -40.90 -7.35 2.53
C VAL A 15 -40.11 -6.33 3.38
N PHE A 16 -39.75 -6.67 4.62
CA PHE A 16 -38.97 -5.80 5.50
C PHE A 16 -37.44 -5.89 5.28
N ALA A 17 -36.95 -6.98 4.70
CA ALA A 17 -35.53 -7.13 4.38
C ALA A 17 -35.08 -6.16 3.28
N CYS A 18 -35.89 -5.94 2.24
CA CYS A 18 -35.51 -5.07 1.11
C CYS A 18 -35.50 -3.56 1.45
N LYS A 19 -36.39 -3.07 2.34
CA LYS A 19 -36.40 -1.64 2.71
C LYS A 19 -35.25 -1.24 3.65
N ASN A 20 -34.78 -2.16 4.49
CA ASN A 20 -33.74 -1.86 5.48
C ASN A 20 -32.32 -1.83 4.92
N VAL A 21 -32.04 -2.52 3.80
CA VAL A 21 -30.69 -2.52 3.20
C VAL A 21 -30.46 -1.37 2.23
N GLU A 22 -31.53 -0.78 1.68
CA GLU A 22 -31.42 0.29 0.68
C GLU A 22 -30.72 1.55 1.22
N GLN A 23 -30.85 1.82 2.52
CA GLN A 23 -30.14 2.93 3.19
C GLN A 23 -28.60 2.80 3.12
N PHE A 24 -28.07 1.58 2.92
CA PHE A 24 -26.62 1.33 2.85
C PHE A 24 -26.09 1.36 1.41
N ARG A 25 -26.96 1.33 0.39
CA ARG A 25 -26.56 1.25 -1.02
C ARG A 25 -25.59 2.35 -1.42
N LYS A 26 -26.04 3.61 -1.33
CA LYS A 26 -25.25 4.78 -1.74
C LYS A 26 -23.93 4.90 -0.97
N PRO A 27 -23.89 4.72 0.36
CA PRO A 27 -22.63 4.67 1.11
C PRO A 27 -21.64 3.59 0.62
N ILE A 28 -22.12 2.37 0.37
CA ILE A 28 -21.27 1.26 -0.10
C ILE A 28 -20.77 1.51 -1.53
N GLU A 29 -21.62 2.03 -2.41
CA GLU A 29 -21.26 2.38 -3.80
C GLU A 29 -20.20 3.48 -3.83
N SER A 30 -20.38 4.55 -3.04
CA SER A 30 -19.38 5.64 -2.93
C SER A 30 -18.05 5.13 -2.39
N LEU A 31 -18.08 4.37 -1.29
CA LEU A 31 -16.89 3.78 -0.70
C LEU A 31 -16.19 2.86 -1.70
N SER A 32 -16.94 2.06 -2.47
CA SER A 32 -16.38 1.18 -3.50
C SER A 32 -15.66 1.94 -4.59
N ALA A 33 -16.25 3.02 -5.10
CA ALA A 33 -15.63 3.86 -6.13
C ALA A 33 -14.34 4.53 -5.62
N ASP A 34 -14.35 5.05 -4.40
CA ASP A 34 -13.16 5.66 -3.81
C ASP A 34 -12.06 4.61 -3.54
N TRP A 35 -12.44 3.41 -3.11
CA TRP A 35 -11.52 2.29 -2.91
C TRP A 35 -10.86 1.83 -4.21
N GLU A 36 -11.62 1.73 -5.30
CA GLU A 36 -11.09 1.38 -6.63
C GLU A 36 -10.10 2.44 -7.11
N LYS A 37 -10.43 3.73 -6.95
CA LYS A 37 -9.52 4.83 -7.30
C LYS A 37 -8.22 4.77 -6.50
N ALA A 38 -8.29 4.53 -5.19
CA ALA A 38 -7.12 4.42 -4.34
C ALA A 38 -6.30 3.15 -4.61
N SER A 39 -6.93 2.06 -5.06
CA SER A 39 -6.25 0.78 -5.37
C SER A 39 -5.17 0.93 -6.44
N THR A 40 -5.39 1.80 -7.43
CA THR A 40 -4.39 2.11 -8.46
C THR A 40 -3.14 2.73 -7.84
N SER A 41 -3.31 3.84 -7.10
CA SER A 41 -2.19 4.51 -6.42
C SER A 41 -1.48 3.61 -5.41
N PHE A 42 -2.25 2.75 -4.72
CA PHE A 42 -1.71 1.75 -3.80
C PHE A 42 -0.78 0.76 -4.52
N THR A 43 -1.23 0.22 -5.65
CA THR A 43 -0.47 -0.73 -6.47
C THR A 43 0.78 -0.09 -7.07
N ASP A 44 0.65 1.15 -7.56
CA ASP A 44 1.76 1.91 -8.13
C ASP A 44 2.85 2.17 -7.09
N ALA A 45 2.48 2.52 -5.86
CA ALA A 45 3.44 2.72 -4.77
C ALA A 45 4.22 1.44 -4.44
N GLY A 46 3.54 0.29 -4.40
CA GLY A 46 4.22 -1.00 -4.18
C GLY A 46 5.22 -1.34 -5.28
N THR A 47 4.82 -1.12 -6.53
CA THR A 47 5.68 -1.29 -7.70
C THR A 47 6.89 -0.36 -7.65
N LEU A 48 6.68 0.91 -7.28
CA LEU A 48 7.74 1.90 -7.13
C LEU A 48 8.75 1.49 -6.05
N VAL A 49 8.29 1.10 -4.86
CA VAL A 49 9.18 0.68 -3.76
C VAL A 49 10.08 -0.48 -4.20
N GLY A 50 9.48 -1.53 -4.80
CA GLY A 50 10.25 -2.68 -5.31
C GLY A 50 11.24 -2.31 -6.42
N SER A 51 10.84 -1.42 -7.33
CA SER A 51 11.69 -0.90 -8.40
C SER A 51 12.87 -0.09 -7.86
N VAL A 52 12.63 0.82 -6.91
CA VAL A 52 13.67 1.63 -6.26
C VAL A 52 14.64 0.75 -5.50
N GLN A 53 14.15 -0.22 -4.74
CA GLN A 53 14.98 -1.16 -3.99
C GLN A 53 15.90 -1.97 -4.93
N SER A 54 15.35 -2.47 -6.04
CA SER A 54 16.12 -3.19 -7.06
C SER A 54 17.16 -2.30 -7.74
N SER A 55 16.79 -1.07 -8.09
CA SER A 55 17.70 -0.09 -8.71
C SER A 55 18.87 0.25 -7.80
N ILE A 56 18.63 0.42 -6.50
CA ILE A 56 19.66 0.78 -5.53
C ILE A 56 20.56 -0.43 -5.21
N ALA A 57 20.00 -1.64 -5.13
CA ALA A 57 20.80 -2.85 -5.02
C ALA A 57 21.79 -2.98 -6.19
N GLY A 58 21.38 -2.68 -7.43
CA GLY A 58 22.29 -2.66 -8.58
C GLY A 58 23.39 -1.60 -8.49
N LEU A 59 23.09 -0.42 -7.92
CA LEU A 59 24.11 0.60 -7.65
C LEU A 59 25.11 0.16 -6.59
N LYS A 60 24.66 -0.54 -5.55
CA LYS A 60 25.52 -1.10 -4.48
C LYS A 60 26.62 -1.97 -5.07
N ASP A 61 26.26 -2.85 -5.99
CA ASP A 61 27.20 -3.78 -6.64
C ASP A 61 28.23 -3.04 -7.51
N SER A 62 27.92 -1.81 -7.91
CA SER A 62 28.82 -0.92 -8.66
C SER A 62 29.73 -0.06 -7.77
N LEU A 63 29.58 -0.08 -6.43
CA LEU A 63 30.42 0.67 -5.48
C LEU A 63 31.78 -0.02 -5.20
N THR A 64 32.47 -0.42 -6.27
CA THR A 64 33.77 -1.11 -6.22
C THR A 64 34.91 -0.20 -6.61
N ILE A 65 36.07 -0.34 -5.95
CA ILE A 65 37.29 0.39 -6.28
C ILE A 65 38.19 -0.56 -7.09
N ASP A 66 38.72 -0.12 -8.23
CA ASP A 66 39.76 -0.87 -8.94
C ASP A 66 40.98 -1.04 -8.01
N PRO A 67 41.43 -2.28 -7.73
CA PRO A 67 42.59 -2.52 -6.85
C PRO A 67 43.89 -1.87 -7.35
N LYS A 68 43.99 -1.49 -8.64
CA LYS A 68 45.13 -0.77 -9.20
C LYS A 68 45.06 0.75 -8.96
N LEU A 69 43.93 1.27 -8.50
CA LEU A 69 43.74 2.68 -8.24
C LEU A 69 44.45 3.08 -6.94
N LYS A 70 45.48 3.93 -7.06
CA LYS A 70 46.16 4.51 -5.90
C LYS A 70 45.40 5.75 -5.44
N LEU A 71 44.67 5.60 -4.33
CA LEU A 71 43.95 6.69 -3.68
C LEU A 71 44.69 7.13 -2.42
N ASP A 72 44.73 8.44 -2.18
CA ASP A 72 45.24 8.98 -0.92
C ASP A 72 44.27 8.74 0.25
N ALA A 73 44.75 8.95 1.47
CA ALA A 73 43.98 8.71 2.69
C ALA A 73 42.71 9.57 2.80
N THR A 74 42.70 10.77 2.22
CA THR A 74 41.53 11.67 2.24
C THR A 74 40.43 11.11 1.35
N LYS A 75 40.77 10.64 0.15
CA LYS A 75 39.82 10.01 -0.77
C LYS A 75 39.27 8.71 -0.21
N LEU A 76 40.10 7.89 0.42
CA LEU A 76 39.65 6.64 1.07
C LEU A 76 38.62 6.93 2.17
N LYS A 77 38.89 7.91 3.06
CA LYS A 77 37.93 8.33 4.10
C LYS A 77 36.61 8.83 3.51
N LEU A 78 36.66 9.60 2.42
CA LEU A 78 35.45 10.06 1.73
C LEU A 78 34.65 8.87 1.18
N ILE A 79 35.32 7.92 0.51
CA ILE A 79 34.66 6.73 -0.04
C ILE A 79 34.02 5.88 1.05
N ASP A 80 34.68 5.67 2.18
CA ASP A 80 34.12 4.91 3.31
C ASP A 80 32.87 5.60 3.88
N SER A 81 32.89 6.92 3.98
CA SER A 81 31.71 7.72 4.38
C SER A 81 30.56 7.60 3.37
N LEU A 82 30.85 7.65 2.07
CA LEU A 82 29.86 7.47 1.01
C LEU A 82 29.25 6.07 1.04
N LYS A 83 30.07 5.02 1.21
CA LYS A 83 29.59 3.63 1.36
C LYS A 83 28.70 3.45 2.58
N THR A 84 29.08 4.06 3.71
CA THR A 84 28.27 4.05 4.94
C THR A 84 26.93 4.75 4.73
N SER A 85 26.93 5.92 4.08
CA SER A 85 25.72 6.66 3.75
C SER A 85 24.82 5.88 2.79
N PHE A 86 25.42 5.19 1.81
CA PHE A 86 24.70 4.34 0.88
C PHE A 86 24.02 3.15 1.59
N ALA A 87 24.74 2.49 2.50
CA ALA A 87 24.20 1.40 3.31
C ALA A 87 23.01 1.87 4.16
N GLY A 88 23.14 3.02 4.83
CA GLY A 88 22.03 3.60 5.60
C GLY A 88 20.79 3.91 4.74
N ASN A 89 20.97 4.35 3.50
CA ASN A 89 19.86 4.56 2.56
C ASN A 89 19.17 3.24 2.19
N MET A 90 19.92 2.14 2.00
CA MET A 90 19.33 0.82 1.77
C MET A 90 18.55 0.28 2.98
N ASP A 91 19.05 0.50 4.19
CA ASP A 91 18.36 0.11 5.42
C ASP A 91 17.04 0.89 5.55
N GLY A 92 17.06 2.18 5.22
CA GLY A 92 15.87 3.03 5.15
C GLY A 92 14.82 2.49 4.16
N LEU A 93 15.24 2.06 2.98
CA LEU A 93 14.36 1.44 1.99
C LEU A 93 13.82 0.08 2.43
N THR A 94 14.63 -0.73 3.10
CA THR A 94 14.17 -2.00 3.66
C THR A 94 13.08 -1.76 4.71
N SER A 95 13.25 -0.75 5.56
CA SER A 95 12.22 -0.31 6.51
C SER A 95 10.95 0.17 5.79
N LEU A 96 11.11 0.95 4.71
CA LEU A 96 9.99 1.44 3.91
C LEU A 96 9.20 0.30 3.25
N ALA A 97 9.89 -0.69 2.69
CA ALA A 97 9.27 -1.89 2.13
C ALA A 97 8.50 -2.69 3.18
N GLY A 98 9.06 -2.82 4.40
CA GLY A 98 8.37 -3.44 5.53
C GLY A 98 7.09 -2.70 5.91
N LYS A 99 7.12 -1.36 5.96
CA LYS A 99 5.92 -0.53 6.21
C LYS A 99 4.86 -0.73 5.12
N PHE A 100 5.27 -0.77 3.85
CA PHE A 100 4.35 -1.00 2.74
C PHE A 100 3.72 -2.41 2.81
N ALA A 101 4.49 -3.44 3.18
CA ALA A 101 3.96 -4.79 3.35
C ALA A 101 2.87 -4.88 4.44
N SER A 102 3.08 -4.21 5.58
CA SER A 102 2.06 -4.10 6.63
C SER A 102 0.81 -3.36 6.13
N LEU A 103 1.00 -2.29 5.35
CA LEU A 103 -0.10 -1.54 4.76
C LEU A 103 -0.89 -2.38 3.75
N ALA A 104 -0.20 -3.22 2.97
CA ALA A 104 -0.82 -4.14 2.01
C ALA A 104 -1.67 -5.22 2.68
N ALA A 105 -1.21 -5.76 3.81
CA ALA A 105 -2.00 -6.70 4.61
C ALA A 105 -3.30 -6.05 5.11
N ASN A 106 -3.21 -4.83 5.64
CA ASN A 106 -4.38 -4.07 6.05
C ASN A 106 -5.31 -3.80 4.87
N TRP A 107 -4.77 -3.32 3.73
CA TRP A 107 -5.54 -3.04 2.51
C TRP A 107 -6.32 -4.26 2.01
N GLN A 108 -5.71 -5.45 2.07
CA GLN A 108 -6.36 -6.69 1.69
C GLN A 108 -7.52 -7.05 2.63
N ASP A 109 -7.35 -6.89 3.94
CA ASP A 109 -8.42 -7.09 4.94
C ASP A 109 -9.60 -6.11 4.70
N GLY A 110 -9.29 -4.83 4.48
CA GLY A 110 -10.31 -3.84 4.14
C GLY A 110 -11.05 -4.15 2.85
N THR A 111 -10.33 -4.62 1.82
CA THR A 111 -10.92 -5.04 0.54
C THR A 111 -11.87 -6.22 0.73
N ALA A 112 -11.52 -7.20 1.58
CA ALA A 112 -12.40 -8.32 1.90
C ALA A 112 -13.67 -7.88 2.65
N LYS A 113 -13.53 -6.96 3.61
CA LYS A 113 -14.67 -6.36 4.33
C LYS A 113 -15.60 -5.58 3.41
N LEU A 114 -15.04 -4.79 2.49
CA LEU A 114 -15.83 -4.08 1.48
C LEU A 114 -16.59 -5.05 0.57
N ALA A 115 -15.95 -6.15 0.15
CA ALA A 115 -16.61 -7.20 -0.63
C ALA A 115 -17.78 -7.84 0.14
N ALA A 116 -17.60 -8.11 1.44
CA ALA A 116 -18.66 -8.64 2.30
C ALA A 116 -19.85 -7.66 2.42
N LEU A 117 -19.60 -6.35 2.50
CA LEU A 117 -20.66 -5.33 2.48
C LEU A 117 -21.42 -5.32 1.15
N LYS A 118 -20.71 -5.43 0.01
CA LYS A 118 -21.33 -5.52 -1.32
C LYS A 118 -22.19 -6.78 -1.47
N ASP A 119 -21.72 -7.92 -0.96
CA ASP A 119 -22.47 -9.17 -0.97
C ASP A 119 -23.70 -9.10 -0.05
N GLY A 120 -23.53 -8.58 1.17
CA GLY A 120 -24.64 -8.33 2.10
C GLY A 120 -25.70 -7.42 1.51
N LEU A 121 -25.31 -6.36 0.80
CA LEU A 121 -26.22 -5.47 0.09
C LEU A 121 -27.02 -6.23 -0.98
N THR A 122 -26.35 -7.08 -1.76
CA THR A 122 -26.97 -7.87 -2.85
C THR A 122 -27.93 -8.93 -2.31
N THR A 123 -27.55 -9.60 -1.22
CA THR A 123 -28.32 -10.68 -0.61
C THR A 123 -29.40 -10.18 0.36
N GLY A 124 -29.44 -8.88 0.64
CA GLY A 124 -30.35 -8.27 1.62
C GLY A 124 -30.01 -8.62 3.08
N LYS A 125 -28.77 -9.03 3.35
CA LYS A 125 -28.27 -9.51 4.65
C LYS A 125 -27.32 -8.51 5.31
N LEU A 126 -27.71 -7.23 5.38
CA LEU A 126 -26.99 -6.24 6.18
C LEU A 126 -27.74 -5.99 7.48
N ASP A 127 -27.00 -5.98 8.59
CA ASP A 127 -27.50 -5.58 9.89
C ASP A 127 -27.10 -4.13 10.23
N ALA A 128 -27.49 -3.67 11.42
CA ALA A 128 -27.20 -2.31 11.88
C ALA A 128 -25.70 -1.99 12.01
N SER A 129 -24.82 -3.00 12.08
CA SER A 129 -23.37 -2.80 12.16
C SER A 129 -22.75 -2.36 10.83
N ALA A 130 -23.48 -2.48 9.71
CA ALA A 130 -22.99 -2.10 8.38
C ALA A 130 -22.51 -0.64 8.33
N LEU A 131 -23.18 0.29 9.02
CA LEU A 131 -22.74 1.69 9.08
C LEU A 131 -21.40 1.85 9.80
N THR A 132 -21.19 1.16 10.92
CA THR A 132 -19.92 1.18 11.64
C THR A 132 -18.79 0.59 10.78
N GLN A 133 -19.08 -0.48 10.03
CA GLN A 133 -18.11 -1.08 9.10
C GLN A 133 -17.75 -0.12 7.95
N ILE A 134 -18.74 0.57 7.39
CA ILE A 134 -18.53 1.59 6.33
C ILE A 134 -17.65 2.73 6.85
N GLU A 135 -17.93 3.28 8.03
CA GLU A 135 -17.12 4.36 8.59
C GLU A 135 -15.70 3.90 8.94
N GLY A 136 -15.54 2.68 9.46
CA GLY A 136 -14.22 2.08 9.69
C GLY A 136 -13.41 1.95 8.39
N LEU A 137 -14.04 1.50 7.31
CA LEU A 137 -13.39 1.39 6.00
C LEU A 137 -13.04 2.75 5.40
N LYS A 138 -13.87 3.79 5.61
CA LYS A 138 -13.54 5.16 5.20
C LYS A 138 -12.32 5.72 5.93
N SER A 139 -12.22 5.48 7.24
CA SER A 139 -11.03 5.87 8.02
C SER A 139 -9.79 5.17 7.48
N MET A 140 -9.89 3.86 7.29
CA MET A 140 -8.81 3.04 6.76
C MET A 140 -8.38 3.49 5.36
N LEU A 141 -9.33 3.83 4.48
CA LEU A 141 -9.06 4.35 3.15
C LEU A 141 -8.26 5.66 3.20
N THR A 142 -8.63 6.56 4.11
CA THR A 142 -7.96 7.84 4.31
C THR A 142 -6.54 7.65 4.83
N GLU A 143 -6.38 6.86 5.90
CA GLU A 143 -5.09 6.53 6.49
C GLU A 143 -4.15 5.86 5.49
N THR A 144 -4.69 4.89 4.72
CA THR A 144 -3.92 4.18 3.69
C THR A 144 -3.50 5.11 2.58
N SER A 145 -4.39 5.98 2.09
CA SER A 145 -4.07 6.93 1.03
C SER A 145 -2.97 7.93 1.45
N SER A 146 -3.01 8.42 2.69
CA SER A 146 -1.95 9.27 3.25
C SER A 146 -0.63 8.52 3.36
N ALA A 147 -0.65 7.28 3.87
CA ALA A 147 0.55 6.46 3.99
C ALA A 147 1.16 6.11 2.63
N THR A 148 0.34 5.77 1.62
CA THR A 148 0.76 5.51 0.24
C THR A 148 1.47 6.73 -0.37
N THR A 149 0.95 7.93 -0.12
CA THR A 149 1.58 9.18 -0.59
C THR A 149 2.97 9.36 0.04
N MET A 150 3.06 9.25 1.37
CA MET A 150 4.34 9.37 2.08
C MET A 150 5.36 8.31 1.65
N ILE A 151 4.91 7.08 1.39
CA ILE A 151 5.78 6.00 0.91
C ILE A 151 6.33 6.32 -0.47
N THR A 152 5.48 6.80 -1.37
CA THR A 152 5.85 7.20 -2.73
C THR A 152 6.92 8.30 -2.70
N GLU A 153 6.71 9.34 -1.90
CA GLU A 153 7.68 10.42 -1.71
C GLU A 153 9.00 9.90 -1.14
N SER A 154 8.94 9.10 -0.07
CA SER A 154 10.13 8.53 0.58
C SER A 154 10.96 7.65 -0.36
N ALA A 155 10.30 6.85 -1.19
CA ALA A 155 10.98 6.01 -2.19
C ALA A 155 11.72 6.87 -3.23
N ASN A 156 11.08 7.94 -3.74
CA ASN A 156 11.71 8.86 -4.70
C ASN A 156 12.87 9.65 -4.09
N THR A 157 12.74 10.10 -2.84
CA THR A 157 13.83 10.75 -2.10
C THR A 157 15.01 9.79 -1.94
N SER A 158 14.76 8.55 -1.53
CA SER A 158 15.79 7.52 -1.36
C SER A 158 16.51 7.21 -2.68
N LYS A 159 15.78 7.12 -3.79
CA LYS A 159 16.34 6.98 -5.14
C LYS A 159 17.30 8.13 -5.47
N THR A 160 16.85 9.36 -5.27
CA THR A 160 17.64 10.56 -5.55
C THR A 160 18.92 10.61 -4.70
N GLN A 161 18.81 10.27 -3.41
CA GLN A 161 19.95 10.21 -2.50
C GLN A 161 20.96 9.13 -2.90
N ALA A 162 20.50 7.92 -3.24
CA ALA A 162 21.38 6.84 -3.69
C ALA A 162 22.15 7.21 -4.96
N MET A 163 21.47 7.84 -5.93
CA MET A 163 22.10 8.31 -7.16
C MET A 163 23.16 9.38 -6.87
N ALA A 164 22.85 10.36 -6.02
CA ALA A 164 23.80 11.40 -5.63
C ALA A 164 25.04 10.82 -4.92
N ILE A 165 24.85 9.85 -4.02
CA ILE A 165 25.96 9.16 -3.34
C ILE A 165 26.81 8.38 -4.36
N TYR A 166 26.16 7.68 -5.31
CA TYR A 166 26.85 6.94 -6.35
C TYR A 166 27.66 7.86 -7.28
N ASP A 167 27.12 9.02 -7.66
CA ASP A 167 27.82 10.00 -8.48
C ASP A 167 29.01 10.61 -7.73
N ALA A 168 28.85 10.92 -6.44
CA ALA A 168 29.95 11.36 -5.59
C ALA A 168 31.04 10.28 -5.46
N PHE A 169 30.65 9.01 -5.36
CA PHE A 169 31.58 7.88 -5.34
C PHE A 169 32.40 7.81 -6.65
N LYS A 170 31.73 7.86 -7.80
CA LYS A 170 32.40 7.89 -9.11
C LYS A 170 33.38 9.06 -9.23
N ALA A 171 32.99 10.24 -8.77
CA ALA A 171 33.87 11.41 -8.77
C ALA A 171 35.10 11.23 -7.86
N ALA A 172 34.94 10.57 -6.72
CA ALA A 172 36.04 10.30 -5.78
C ALA A 172 37.08 9.32 -6.35
N ILE A 173 36.65 8.34 -7.16
CA ILE A 173 37.53 7.35 -7.80
C ILE A 173 38.03 7.76 -9.19
N ALA A 174 37.53 8.86 -9.75
CA ALA A 174 38.02 9.36 -11.02
C ALA A 174 39.50 9.76 -10.91
N LYS A 175 40.32 9.34 -11.88
CA LYS A 175 41.70 9.82 -12.01
C LYS A 175 41.68 11.32 -12.28
N LYS A 176 42.30 12.11 -11.40
CA LYS A 176 42.90 13.39 -11.77
C LYS A 176 44.39 13.15 -12.01
#